data_AF-D1PHZ9-F1
#
_entry.id   AF-D1PHZ9-F1
#
_cell.length_a   1.000
_cell.length_b   1.000
_cell.length_c   1.000
_cell.angle_alpha   90.00
_cell.angle_beta   90.00
_cell.angle_gamma   90.00
#
_symmetry.space_group_name_H-M   'P 1'
#
loop_
_entity.id
_entity.type
_entity.pdbx_description
1 polymer ?
#
loop_
_entity_poly.entity_id
_entity_poly.type
_entity_poly.pdbx_seq_one_letter_code
_entity_poly.pdbx_strand_id
1 'polypeptide(L)' 'MNKGKTIFSQIMSHIPERDFKTCVDRYKGNYRARNFSCKDQFLVMSYAQLTGRECILCY' A
#
# COMPACT_ATOMS: atom_id res chain seq x y z
N MET A 1 15.50 -7.92 15.08
CA MET A 1 14.46 -6.98 15.51
C MET A 1 14.95 -5.56 15.22
N ASN A 2 14.50 -4.91 14.15
CA ASN A 2 15.03 -3.60 13.76
C ASN A 2 14.43 -2.50 14.66
N LYS A 3 15.21 -2.02 15.64
CA LYS A 3 14.85 -0.86 16.48
C LYS A 3 14.70 0.36 15.57
N GLY A 4 13.47 0.91 15.49
CA GLY A 4 13.18 2.17 14.77
C GLY A 4 12.23 2.08 13.57
N LYS A 5 11.85 0.88 13.10
CA LYS A 5 10.80 0.71 12.07
C LYS A 5 9.54 0.10 12.67
N THR A 6 8.38 0.63 12.30
CA THR A 6 7.09 0.07 12.72
C THR A 6 6.93 -1.37 12.23
N ILE A 7 6.18 -2.20 12.96
CA ILE A 7 5.85 -3.57 12.53
C ILE A 7 5.21 -3.55 11.14
N PHE A 8 4.34 -2.56 10.88
CA PHE A 8 3.74 -2.34 9.56
C PHE A 8 4.80 -2.15 8.45
N SER A 9 5.81 -1.31 8.67
CA SER A 9 6.89 -1.10 7.69
C SER A 9 7.69 -2.38 7.42
N GLN A 10 7.83 -3.26 8.41
CA GLN A 10 8.49 -4.55 8.24
C GLN A 10 7.63 -5.49 7.40
N ILE A 11 6.34 -5.59 7.69
CA ILE A 11 5.40 -6.40 6.89
C ILE A 11 5.37 -5.92 5.43
N MET A 12 5.23 -4.61 5.22
CA MET A 12 5.20 -4.02 3.87
C MET A 12 6.49 -4.24 3.08
N SER A 13 7.64 -4.47 3.75
CA SER A 13 8.91 -4.75 3.08
C SER A 13 8.96 -6.13 2.40
N HIS A 14 8.04 -7.03 2.74
CA HIS A 14 7.91 -8.34 2.09
C HIS A 14 7.14 -8.27 0.77
N ILE A 15 6.55 -7.13 0.43
CA ILE A 15 5.77 -6.98 -0.79
C ILE A 15 6.72 -6.75 -1.97
N PRO A 16 6.54 -7.48 -3.09
CA PRO A 16 7.37 -7.31 -4.26
C PRO A 16 7.08 -5.96 -4.95
N GLU A 17 7.86 -4.92 -4.63
CA GLU A 17 7.65 -3.57 -5.15
C GLU A 17 7.70 -3.49 -6.69
N ARG A 18 8.53 -4.32 -7.33
CA ARG A 18 8.65 -4.38 -8.79
C ARG A 18 7.39 -4.91 -9.45
N ASP A 19 6.83 -5.99 -8.91
CA ASP A 19 5.62 -6.60 -9.45
C ASP A 19 4.42 -5.69 -9.21
N PHE A 20 4.34 -5.08 -8.02
CA PHE A 20 3.33 -4.07 -7.71
C PHE A 20 3.38 -2.90 -8.71
N LYS A 21 4.57 -2.33 -8.95
CA LYS A 21 4.74 -1.24 -9.91
C LYS A 21 4.35 -1.66 -11.33
N THR A 22 4.75 -2.86 -11.74
CA THR A 22 4.40 -3.42 -13.06
C THR A 22 2.89 -3.52 -13.24
N CYS A 23 2.15 -3.96 -12.21
CA CYS A 23 0.70 -3.99 -12.22
C CYS A 23 0.09 -2.59 -12.31
N VAL A 24 0.56 -1.65 -11.49
CA VAL A 24 0.07 -0.26 -11.51
C VAL A 24 0.28 0.39 -12.87
N ASP A 25 1.44 0.19 -13.48
CA ASP A 25 1.78 0.75 -14.80
C ASP A 25 0.95 0.09 -15.90
N ARG A 26 0.79 -1.24 -15.86
CA ARG A 26 -0.03 -2.01 -16.83
C ARG A 26 -1.46 -1.50 -16.89
N TYR A 27 -2.07 -1.23 -15.74
CA TYR A 27 -3.46 -0.74 -15.66
C TYR A 27 -3.57 0.78 -15.59
N LYS A 28 -2.45 1.50 -15.73
CA LYS A 28 -2.40 2.96 -15.61
C LYS A 28 -3.07 3.46 -14.31
N GLY A 29 -2.91 2.74 -13.20
CA GLY A 29 -3.60 3.02 -11.94
C GLY A 29 -3.33 4.42 -11.39
N ASN A 30 -2.17 5.01 -11.72
CA ASN A 30 -1.80 6.37 -11.33
C ASN A 30 -2.12 7.46 -12.38
N TYR A 31 -2.80 7.15 -13.48
CA TYR A 31 -2.98 8.08 -14.62
C TYR A 31 -3.61 9.45 -14.27
N ARG A 32 -4.36 9.53 -13.17
CA ARG A 32 -4.94 10.78 -12.64
C ARG A 32 -4.64 11.02 -11.15
N ALA A 33 -3.74 10.22 -10.57
CA ALA A 33 -3.33 10.42 -9.20
C ALA A 33 -2.45 11.67 -9.11
N ARG A 34 -2.88 12.67 -8.34
CA ARG A 34 -2.08 13.89 -8.07
C ARG A 34 -1.29 13.77 -6.77
N ASN A 35 -1.99 13.49 -5.67
CA ASN A 35 -1.41 13.47 -4.33
C ASN A 35 -1.56 12.12 -3.61
N PHE A 36 -2.33 11.18 -4.19
CA PHE A 36 -2.67 9.91 -3.56
C PHE A 36 -2.55 8.77 -4.58
N SER A 37 -1.40 8.11 -4.57
CA SER A 37 -1.05 7.06 -5.52
C SER A 37 -1.71 5.73 -5.17
N CYS A 38 -1.69 4.77 -6.11
CA CYS A 38 -2.07 3.38 -5.82
C CYS A 38 -1.26 2.77 -4.67
N LYS A 39 0.01 3.19 -4.49
CA LYS A 39 0.82 2.73 -3.36
C LYS A 39 0.28 3.27 -2.03
N ASP A 40 -0.14 4.52 -2.00
CA ASP A 40 -0.73 5.14 -0.80
C ASP A 40 -2.08 4.49 -0.46
N GLN A 41 -2.93 4.27 -1.46
CA GLN A 41 -4.19 3.53 -1.31
C GLN A 41 -3.95 2.13 -0.72
N PHE A 42 -3.00 1.40 -1.29
CA PHE A 42 -2.63 0.06 -0.84
C PHE A 42 -2.14 0.04 0.62
N LEU A 43 -1.30 1.01 1.00
CA LEU A 43 -0.81 1.12 2.37
C LEU A 43 -1.93 1.43 3.36
N VAL A 44 -2.85 2.33 3.01
CA VAL A 44 -4.01 2.68 3.87
C VAL A 44 -4.94 1.48 4.05
N MET A 45 -5.28 0.77 2.97
CA MET A 45 -6.12 -0.44 3.04
C MET A 45 -5.46 -1.54 3.88
N SER A 46 -4.17 -1.79 3.66
CA SER A 46 -3.41 -2.80 4.41
C SER A 46 -3.31 -2.46 5.89
N TYR A 47 -3.12 -1.19 6.22
CA TYR A 47 -3.09 -0.71 7.61
C TYR A 47 -4.46 -0.85 8.29
N ALA A 48 -5.53 -0.51 7.59
CA ALA A 48 -6.88 -0.66 8.11
C ALA A 48 -7.23 -2.14 8.38
N GLN A 49 -6.92 -3.03 7.44
CA GLN A 49 -7.08 -4.48 7.63
C GLN A 49 -6.26 -4.99 8.83
N LEU A 50 -5.00 -4.55 8.97
CA LEU A 50 -4.14 -4.95 10.07
C LEU A 50 -4.65 -4.47 11.44
N THR A 51 -5.35 -3.33 11.48
CA THR A 51 -5.89 -2.75 12.71
C THR A 51 -7.35 -3.13 12.97
N GLY A 52 -7.95 -4.00 12.13
CA GLY A 52 -9.35 -4.41 12.25
C GLY A 52 -10.34 -3.26 12.04
N ARG A 53 -9.94 -2.20 11.32
CA ARG A 53 -10.79 -1.06 11.00
C ARG A 53 -11.35 -1.18 9.60
N GLU A 54 -12.61 -0.79 9.44
CA GLU A 54 -13.18 -0.63 8.10
C GLU A 54 -12.54 0.57 7.40
N CYS A 55 -11.99 0.31 6.21
CA CYS A 55 -11.50 1.37 5.34
C CYS A 55 -12.57 1.64 4.28
N ILE A 56 -12.99 2.90 4.15
CA ILE A 56 -13.88 3.36 3.06
C ILE A 56 -13.27 3.18 1.66
N LEU A 57 -11.97 2.94 1.55
CA LEU A 57 -11.30 2.60 0.29
C LEU A 57 -11.41 1.10 -0.07
N CYS A 58 -11.90 0.25 0.84
CA CYS A 58 -12.15 -1.16 0.58
C CYS A 58 -13.56 -1.45 0.04
N TYR A 59 -14.42 -0.43 -0.08
CA TYR A 59 -15.78 -0.51 -0.62
C TYR A 59 -15.86 0.07 -2.03
#